data_AF-A0A1F8PKZ3-F1
#
_entry.id   AF-A0A1F8PKZ3-F1
#
_cell.length_a   1.000
_cell.length_b   1.000
_cell.length_c   1.000
_cell.angle_alpha   90.00
_cell.angle_beta   90.00
_cell.angle_gamma   90.00
#
_symmetry.space_group_name_H-M   'P 1'
#
loop_
_entity.id
_entity.type
_entity.pdbx_description
1 polymer ?
#
loop_
_entity_poly.entity_id
_entity_poly.type
_entity_poly.pdbx_seq_one_letter_code
_entity_poly.pdbx_strand_id
1 'polypeptide(L)'
;MTTVTKIAENTVIKSLSHFRQNFVSYDHCCLELLRFFSAHPNSRFSKLAVIHAMEESDSSLAVKKALTKLIGEGVVKIIIENDSFLYFLTGDEPVRQLVLELAKLDWRRWQNMLGLGYAQNMAH
;
A
#
# COMPACT_ATOMS: atom_id res chain seq x y z
N MET A 1 8.19 -30.37 -8.18
CA MET A 1 7.12 -29.35 -8.10
C MET A 1 7.66 -28.00 -7.58
N THR A 2 8.78 -27.50 -8.14
CA THR A 2 9.56 -26.41 -7.50
C THR A 2 9.77 -25.19 -8.42
N THR A 3 9.36 -25.28 -9.69
CA THR A 3 9.55 -24.26 -10.72
C THR A 3 8.37 -23.31 -10.83
N VAL A 4 7.14 -23.79 -10.66
CA VAL A 4 5.92 -22.98 -10.80
C VAL A 4 5.84 -21.87 -9.73
N THR A 5 6.19 -22.17 -8.49
CA THR A 5 6.19 -21.21 -7.37
C THR A 5 7.21 -20.08 -7.56
N LYS A 6 8.41 -20.41 -8.06
CA LYS A 6 9.48 -19.43 -8.34
C LYS A 6 9.15 -18.47 -9.49
N ILE A 7 8.38 -18.94 -10.47
CA ILE A 7 7.95 -18.14 -11.63
C ILE A 7 6.85 -17.16 -11.21
N ALA A 8 5.89 -17.61 -10.38
CA ALA A 8 4.86 -16.75 -9.81
C ALA A 8 5.49 -15.63 -8.94
N GLU A 9 6.44 -15.97 -8.06
CA GLU A 9 7.16 -14.98 -7.25
C GLU A 9 7.93 -13.94 -8.11
N ASN A 10 8.64 -14.37 -9.16
CA ASN A 10 9.35 -13.44 -10.05
C ASN A 10 8.42 -12.51 -10.85
N THR A 11 7.23 -13.00 -11.22
CA THR A 11 6.24 -12.20 -11.95
C THR A 11 5.61 -11.16 -11.04
N VAL A 12 5.28 -11.57 -9.80
CA VAL A 12 4.82 -10.67 -8.75
C VAL A 12 5.86 -9.58 -8.48
N ILE A 13 7.14 -9.95 -8.29
CA ILE A 13 8.26 -9.01 -8.06
C ILE A 13 8.45 -8.01 -9.21
N LYS A 14 8.32 -8.43 -10.47
CA LYS A 14 8.41 -7.52 -11.63
C LYS A 14 7.24 -6.53 -11.66
N SER A 15 6.00 -7.00 -11.51
CA SER A 15 4.82 -6.14 -11.43
C SER A 15 4.91 -5.17 -10.25
N LEU A 16 5.46 -5.63 -9.13
CA LEU A 16 5.82 -4.86 -7.94
C LEU A 16 6.85 -3.77 -8.20
N SER A 17 7.91 -4.08 -8.93
CA SER A 17 9.00 -3.13 -9.21
C SER A 17 8.49 -1.98 -10.08
N HIS A 18 7.64 -2.28 -11.06
CA HIS A 18 6.95 -1.29 -11.87
C HIS A 18 5.92 -0.49 -11.05
N PHE A 19 5.18 -1.15 -10.15
CA PHE A 19 4.27 -0.48 -9.21
C PHE A 19 5.00 0.43 -8.22
N ARG A 20 6.18 0.03 -7.73
CA ARG A 20 7.06 0.85 -6.88
C ARG A 20 7.57 2.08 -7.61
N GLN A 21 8.03 1.91 -8.85
CA GLN A 21 8.57 3.00 -9.64
C GLN A 21 7.50 4.05 -9.99
N ASN A 22 6.25 3.62 -10.15
CA ASN A 22 5.17 4.51 -10.58
C ASN A 22 4.24 4.99 -9.43
N PHE A 23 3.93 4.17 -8.42
CA PHE A 23 2.84 4.42 -7.47
C PHE A 23 3.32 4.68 -6.03
N VAL A 24 4.34 3.95 -5.58
CA VAL A 24 4.80 3.98 -4.18
C VAL A 24 6.28 4.28 -4.12
N SER A 25 6.62 5.57 -4.22
CA SER A 25 7.84 6.10 -3.60
C SER A 25 7.94 5.56 -2.17
N TYR A 26 9.14 5.41 -1.62
CA TYR A 26 9.50 4.88 -0.28
C TYR A 26 8.83 5.56 0.94
N ASP A 27 7.57 5.95 0.85
CA ASP A 27 6.76 6.58 1.87
C ASP A 27 6.08 5.47 2.69
N HIS A 28 6.57 5.31 3.91
CA HIS A 28 6.03 4.40 4.92
C HIS A 28 4.51 4.52 5.05
N CYS A 29 3.99 5.74 5.03
CA CYS A 29 2.59 6.02 5.27
C CYS A 29 1.71 5.53 4.10
N CYS A 30 2.23 5.56 2.86
CA CYS A 30 1.52 4.97 1.72
C CYS A 30 1.40 3.44 1.88
N LEU A 31 2.45 2.78 2.36
CA LEU A 31 2.47 1.33 2.56
C LEU A 31 1.51 0.90 3.68
N GLU A 32 1.48 1.63 4.78
CA GLU A 32 0.54 1.38 5.88
C GLU A 32 -0.91 1.53 5.43
N LEU A 33 -1.22 2.57 4.65
CA LEU A 33 -2.54 2.76 4.07
C LEU A 33 -2.91 1.61 3.13
N LEU A 34 -2.00 1.16 2.26
CA LEU A 34 -2.25 0.01 1.39
C LEU A 34 -2.56 -1.25 2.20
N ARG A 35 -1.81 -1.50 3.28
CA ARG A 35 -2.04 -2.63 4.17
C ARG A 35 -3.42 -2.53 4.84
N PHE A 36 -3.78 -1.35 5.33
CA PHE A 36 -5.08 -1.08 5.94
C PHE A 36 -6.24 -1.38 4.96
N PHE A 37 -6.21 -0.83 3.75
CA PHE A 37 -7.26 -1.08 2.76
C PHE A 37 -7.27 -2.53 2.27
N SER A 38 -6.11 -3.18 2.19
CA SER A 38 -6.02 -4.59 1.77
C SER A 38 -6.58 -5.57 2.80
N ALA A 39 -6.53 -5.23 4.09
CA ALA A 39 -7.18 -6.00 5.14
C ALA A 39 -8.72 -5.95 5.03
N HIS A 40 -9.25 -4.92 4.36
CA HIS A 40 -10.68 -4.67 4.21
C HIS A 40 -11.04 -4.23 2.77
N PRO A 41 -10.86 -5.11 1.76
CA PRO A 41 -10.80 -4.71 0.35
C PRO A 41 -12.14 -4.37 -0.29
N ASN A 42 -13.23 -4.52 0.46
CA ASN A 42 -14.59 -4.13 0.06
C ASN A 42 -15.17 -3.04 0.98
N SER A 43 -14.43 -2.62 2.00
CA SER A 43 -14.90 -1.67 2.99
C SER A 43 -14.67 -0.23 2.56
N ARG A 44 -15.49 0.65 3.12
CA ARG A 44 -15.42 2.09 2.94
C ARG A 44 -15.16 2.72 4.29
N PHE A 45 -14.26 3.69 4.32
CA PHE A 45 -13.83 4.32 5.57
C PHE A 45 -13.97 5.82 5.49
N SER A 46 -14.44 6.44 6.57
CA SER A 46 -14.36 7.89 6.70
C SER A 46 -12.91 8.33 6.83
N LYS A 47 -12.62 9.59 6.52
CA LYS A 47 -11.28 10.17 6.72
C LYS A 47 -10.77 9.98 8.15
N LEU A 48 -11.66 10.11 9.13
CA LEU A 48 -11.32 9.96 10.55
C LEU A 48 -10.95 8.51 10.87
N ALA A 49 -11.71 7.54 10.38
CA ALA A 49 -11.40 6.12 10.56
C ALA A 49 -10.02 5.77 9.99
N VAL A 50 -9.69 6.30 8.80
CA VAL A 50 -8.36 6.12 8.19
C VAL A 50 -7.27 6.74 9.05
N ILE A 51 -7.44 7.98 9.53
CA ILE A 51 -6.43 8.65 10.37
C ILE A 51 -6.21 7.91 11.69
N HIS A 52 -7.29 7.46 12.34
CA HIS A 52 -7.19 6.71 13.61
C HIS A 52 -6.56 5.33 13.42
N ALA A 53 -6.81 4.65 12.30
CA ALA A 53 -6.17 3.36 12.02
C ALA A 53 -4.65 3.47 11.83
N MET A 54 -4.12 4.68 11.59
CA MET A 54 -2.70 4.94 11.35
C MET A 54 -1.99 5.50 12.61
N GLU A 55 -2.47 5.13 13.81
CA GLU A 55 -2.05 5.60 15.14
C GLU A 55 -0.53 5.67 15.38
N GLU A 56 0.30 4.90 14.66
CA GLU A 56 1.77 4.92 14.77
C GLU A 56 2.46 5.98 13.89
N SER A 57 1.74 6.61 12.96
CA SER A 57 2.28 7.68 12.13
C SER A 57 2.07 9.04 12.80
N ASP A 58 3.13 9.56 13.42
CA ASP A 58 3.19 10.82 14.20
C ASP A 58 2.69 12.11 13.50
N SER A 59 2.10 12.01 12.30
CA SER A 59 1.57 13.16 11.59
C SER A 59 0.31 12.83 10.78
N SER A 60 -0.83 13.35 11.23
CA SER A 60 -2.07 13.48 10.44
C SER A 60 -1.81 14.09 9.04
N LEU A 61 -0.78 14.93 8.91
CA LEU A 61 -0.37 15.49 7.63
C LEU A 61 0.26 14.45 6.70
N ALA A 62 1.06 13.52 7.21
CA ALA A 62 1.64 12.43 6.43
C ALA A 62 0.54 11.51 5.88
N VAL A 63 -0.42 11.12 6.73
CA VAL A 63 -1.59 10.31 6.32
C VAL A 63 -2.39 11.02 5.22
N LYS A 64 -2.64 12.33 5.37
CA LYS A 64 -3.35 13.11 4.35
C LYS A 64 -2.58 13.15 3.02
N LYS A 65 -1.27 13.37 3.06
CA LYS A 65 -0.42 13.38 1.84
C LYS A 65 -0.41 12.03 1.15
N ALA A 66 -0.21 10.96 1.91
CA ALA A 66 -0.21 9.59 1.41
C ALA A 66 -1.57 9.21 0.80
N LEU A 67 -2.67 9.56 1.47
CA LEU A 67 -4.02 9.32 0.97
C LEU A 67 -4.27 10.08 -0.34
N THR A 68 -3.94 11.38 -0.40
CA THR A 68 -4.05 12.18 -1.63
C THR A 68 -3.24 11.57 -2.78
N LYS A 69 -2.05 11.06 -2.49
CA LYS A 69 -1.22 10.40 -3.49
C LYS A 69 -1.87 9.11 -4.01
N LEU A 70 -2.32 8.23 -3.11
CA LEU A 70 -3.00 6.99 -3.51
C LEU A 70 -4.29 7.26 -4.31
N ILE A 71 -4.95 8.39 -4.07
CA ILE A 71 -6.08 8.86 -4.88
C ILE A 71 -5.64 9.33 -6.26
N GLY A 72 -4.59 10.15 -6.33
CA GLY A 72 -4.02 10.64 -7.59
C GLY A 72 -3.55 9.50 -8.49
N GLU A 73 -3.00 8.45 -7.89
CA GLU A 73 -2.61 7.21 -8.57
C GLU A 73 -3.80 6.28 -8.86
N GLY A 74 -5.01 6.61 -8.41
CA GLY A 74 -6.22 5.81 -8.67
C GLY A 74 -6.31 4.48 -7.91
N VAL A 75 -5.43 4.25 -6.94
CA VAL A 75 -5.44 3.08 -6.05
C VAL A 75 -6.57 3.17 -5.02
N VAL A 76 -6.77 4.36 -4.47
CA VAL A 76 -7.88 4.70 -3.58
C VAL A 76 -8.88 5.57 -4.33
N LYS A 77 -10.16 5.31 -4.12
CA LYS A 77 -11.26 6.11 -4.65
C LYS A 77 -11.98 6.82 -3.51
N ILE A 78 -12.63 7.93 -3.86
CA ILE A 78 -13.46 8.70 -2.94
C ILE A 78 -14.89 8.73 -3.49
N ILE A 79 -15.86 8.51 -2.61
CA ILE A 79 -17.26 8.80 -2.87
C ILE A 79 -17.80 9.71 -1.77
N ILE A 80 -18.92 10.36 -2.05
CA ILE A 80 -19.67 11.16 -1.08
C ILE A 80 -20.95 10.38 -0.75
N GLU A 81 -21.13 10.00 0.51
CA GLU A 81 -22.36 9.38 1.02
C GLU A 81 -22.79 10.15 2.27
N ASN A 82 -24.05 10.61 2.34
CA ASN A 82 -24.59 11.39 3.46
C ASN A 82 -23.67 12.56 3.90
N ASP A 83 -23.27 13.39 2.94
CA ASP A 83 -22.35 14.53 3.13
C ASP A 83 -20.97 14.16 3.71
N SER A 84 -20.60 12.88 3.68
CA SER A 84 -19.35 12.36 4.19
C SER A 84 -18.49 11.76 3.08
N PHE A 85 -17.20 12.12 3.06
CA PHE A 85 -16.23 11.51 2.17
C PHE A 85 -15.83 10.12 2.69
N LEU A 86 -16.02 9.12 1.83
CA LEU A 86 -15.62 7.74 2.09
C LEU A 86 -14.53 7.30 1.12
N TYR A 87 -13.50 6.68 1.68
CA TYR A 87 -12.31 6.19 0.98
C TYR A 87 -12.36 4.67 0.90
N PHE A 88 -12.06 4.11 -0.27
CA PHE A 88 -12.09 2.67 -0.52
C PHE A 88 -11.10 2.30 -1.61
N LEU A 89 -10.73 1.02 -1.65
CA LEU A 89 -9.85 0.48 -2.67
C LEU A 89 -10.54 0.53 -4.05
N THR A 90 -9.79 0.84 -5.10
CA THR A 90 -10.31 0.92 -6.46
C THR A 90 -11.00 -0.38 -6.90
N GLY A 91 -12.04 -0.24 -7.73
CA GLY A 91 -12.67 -1.37 -8.44
C GLY A 91 -11.93 -1.80 -9.71
N ASP A 92 -10.82 -1.13 -10.05
CA ASP A 92 -9.91 -1.56 -11.12
C ASP A 92 -9.20 -2.85 -10.68
N GLU A 93 -9.68 -3.98 -11.19
CA GLU A 93 -9.27 -5.32 -10.72
C GLU A 93 -7.75 -5.59 -10.88
N PRO A 94 -7.08 -5.23 -12.00
CA PRO A 94 -5.62 -5.27 -12.08
C PRO A 94 -4.89 -4.55 -10.95
N VAL A 95 -5.29 -3.30 -10.64
CA VAL A 95 -4.66 -2.51 -9.58
C VAL A 95 -4.97 -3.08 -8.21
N ARG A 96 -6.23 -3.47 -8.01
CA ARG A 96 -6.72 -4.05 -6.78
C ARG A 96 -6.01 -5.36 -6.45
N GLN A 97 -5.92 -6.29 -7.38
CA GLN A 97 -5.24 -7.57 -7.17
C GLN A 97 -3.77 -7.37 -6.82
N LEU A 98 -3.11 -6.41 -7.48
CA LEU A 98 -1.73 -6.07 -7.18
C LEU A 98 -1.58 -5.57 -5.73
N VAL A 99 -2.43 -4.66 -5.27
CA VAL A 99 -2.45 -4.19 -3.88
C VAL A 99 -2.70 -5.32 -2.87
N LEU A 100 -3.54 -6.29 -3.23
CA LEU A 100 -3.78 -7.47 -2.39
C LEU A 100 -2.57 -8.41 -2.33
N GLU A 101 -1.91 -8.67 -3.47
CA GLU A 101 -0.67 -9.47 -3.48
C GLU A 101 0.45 -8.78 -2.72
N LEU A 102 0.52 -7.45 -2.81
CA LEU A 102 1.44 -6.62 -2.05
C LEU A 102 1.25 -6.82 -0.53
N ALA A 103 0.00 -6.73 -0.05
CA ALA A 103 -0.28 -6.85 1.36
C ALA A 103 0.04 -8.24 1.96
N LYS A 104 0.12 -9.29 1.12
CA LYS A 104 0.53 -10.64 1.55
C LYS A 104 2.02 -10.76 1.83
N LEU A 105 2.84 -9.81 1.36
CA LEU A 105 4.27 -9.83 1.64
C LEU A 105 4.51 -9.39 3.09
N ASP A 106 5.27 -10.19 3.83
CA ASP A 106 5.69 -9.83 5.19
C ASP A 106 6.52 -8.54 5.19
N TRP A 107 6.40 -7.73 6.25
CA TRP A 107 7.15 -6.46 6.42
C TRP A 107 8.66 -6.59 6.16
N ARG A 108 9.26 -7.72 6.56
CA ARG A 108 10.67 -8.01 6.29
C ARG A 108 10.96 -8.17 4.80
N ARG A 109 10.07 -8.83 4.06
CA ARG A 109 10.17 -8.94 2.60
C ARG A 109 10.00 -7.58 1.94
N TRP A 110 9.11 -6.73 2.47
CA TRP A 110 8.99 -5.34 2.05
C TRP A 110 10.26 -4.54 2.24
N GLN A 111 10.86 -4.56 3.44
CA GLN A 111 12.11 -3.85 3.74
C GLN A 111 13.25 -4.29 2.82
N ASN A 112 13.36 -5.60 2.57
CA ASN A 112 14.36 -6.16 1.67
C ASN A 112 14.15 -5.75 0.22
N MET A 113 12.90 -5.78 -0.26
CA MET A 113 12.57 -5.30 -1.61
C MET A 113 12.84 -3.80 -1.74
N LEU A 114 12.46 -3.01 -0.75
CA LEU A 114 12.62 -1.56 -0.73
C LEU A 114 14.08 -1.12 -0.50
N GLY A 115 15.03 -2.04 -0.36
CA GLY A 115 16.44 -1.69 -0.08
C GLY A 115 16.65 -1.00 1.27
N LEU A 116 15.62 -0.93 2.11
CA LEU A 116 15.68 -0.34 3.45
C LEU A 116 16.46 -1.22 4.44
N GLY A 117 16.67 -2.50 4.11
CA GLY A 117 17.46 -3.44 4.91
C GLY A 117 18.99 -3.23 4.89
N TYR A 118 19.53 -2.41 3.97
CA TYR A 118 20.98 -2.19 3.88
C TYR A 118 21.51 -1.04 4.77
N ALA A 119 20.63 -0.25 5.38
CA ALA A 119 21.05 0.91 6.19
C ALA A 119 21.48 0.56 7.63
N GLN A 120 21.32 -0.69 8.09
CA GLN A 120 21.68 -1.11 9.45
C GLN A 120 23.08 -1.74 9.58
N ASN A 121 23.82 -1.94 8.48
CA ASN A 121 25.13 -2.62 8.48
C ASN A 121 26.34 -1.69 8.24
N MET A 122 26.22 -0.37 8.46
CA MET A 122 27.36 0.56 8.39
C MET A 122 27.57 1.36 9.68
N ALA A 123 27.22 0.80 10.82
CA ALA A 123 27.59 1.32 12.14
C ALA A 123 28.22 0.20 12.98
N HIS A 124 29.40 -0.26 12.56
CA HIS A 124 30.35 -0.98 13.39
C HIS A 124 31.77 -0.53 13.04
#